data_AF-A0A2A6JIA9-F1
#
_entry.id   AF-A0A2A6JIA9-F1
#
_cell.length_a   1.000
_cell.length_b   1.000
_cell.length_c   1.000
_cell.angle_alpha   90.00
_cell.angle_beta   90.00
_cell.angle_gamma   90.00
#
_symmetry.space_group_name_H-M   'P 1'
#
loop_
_entity.id
_entity.type
_entity.pdbx_description
1 polymer ?
#
loop_
_entity_poly.entity_id
_entity_poly.type
_entity_poly.pdbx_seq_one_letter_code
_entity_poly.pdbx_strand_id
1 'polypeptide(L)'
;MSCSELTSQCLVAIREELKPHVHGGKFFTSEDVGNLVRRLNTAISLAEEVEEEKSMLERRERLAGGRQLGPAIVGPNVVAFRGHAPTGGSRA
;
A
#
# COMPACT_ATOMS: atom_id res chain seq x y z
N MET A 1 -21.06 -6.33 6.83
CA MET A 1 -19.71 -6.85 7.04
C MET A 1 -18.81 -5.66 7.28
N SER A 2 -18.22 -5.59 8.48
CA SER A 2 -17.49 -4.43 8.98
C SER A 2 -16.18 -4.23 8.21
N CYS A 3 -15.92 -2.99 7.82
CA CYS A 3 -14.64 -2.58 7.26
C CYS A 3 -13.48 -2.90 8.23
N SER A 4 -12.36 -3.31 7.62
CA SER A 4 -10.98 -3.29 8.11
C SER A 4 -10.56 -4.30 9.19
N GLU A 5 -10.51 -5.59 8.87
CA GLU A 5 -9.38 -6.36 9.39
C GLU A 5 -8.13 -5.93 8.61
N LEU A 6 -7.12 -5.41 9.32
CA LEU A 6 -5.85 -5.04 8.69
C LEU A 6 -5.10 -6.32 8.31
N THR A 7 -4.43 -6.34 7.15
CA THR A 7 -3.57 -7.47 6.74
C THR A 7 -2.60 -7.89 7.84
N SER A 8 -2.06 -6.93 8.58
CA SER A 8 -1.18 -7.18 9.72
C SER A 8 -1.85 -7.98 10.85
N GLN A 9 -3.13 -7.75 11.13
CA GLN A 9 -3.90 -8.50 12.14
C GLN A 9 -4.10 -9.94 11.70
N CYS A 10 -4.48 -10.17 10.44
CA CYS A 10 -4.61 -11.53 9.89
C CYS A 10 -3.29 -12.30 9.97
N LEU A 11 -2.17 -11.66 9.58
CA LEU A 11 -0.85 -12.28 9.61
C LEU A 11 -0.34 -12.55 11.04
N VAL A 12 -0.61 -11.65 11.99
CA VAL A 12 -0.29 -11.88 13.41
C VAL A 12 -1.09 -13.06 13.96
N ALA A 13 -2.38 -13.15 13.64
CA ALA A 13 -3.21 -14.27 14.07
C ALA A 13 -2.71 -15.61 13.48
N ILE A 14 -2.31 -15.63 12.20
CA ILE A 14 -1.70 -16.80 11.58
C ILE A 14 -0.41 -17.19 12.31
N ARG A 15 0.47 -16.22 12.57
CA ARG A 15 1.74 -16.46 13.28
C ARG A 15 1.53 -17.08 14.67
N GLU A 16 0.62 -16.53 15.47
CA GLU A 16 0.37 -17.04 16.83
C GLU A 16 -0.18 -18.48 16.81
N GLU A 17 -0.96 -18.84 15.79
CA GLU A 17 -1.49 -20.18 15.61
C GLU A 17 -0.46 -21.20 15.13
N LEU A 18 0.53 -20.76 14.34
CA LEU A 18 1.64 -21.61 13.90
C LEU A 18 2.61 -21.94 15.03
N LYS A 19 2.79 -21.05 16.01
CA LYS A 19 3.79 -21.20 17.10
C LYS A 19 3.76 -22.58 17.80
N PRO A 20 2.62 -23.09 18.29
CA PRO A 20 2.57 -24.38 18.96
C PRO A 20 3.02 -25.56 18.08
N HIS A 21 2.83 -25.43 16.77
CA HIS A 21 3.19 -26.47 15.79
C HIS A 21 4.68 -26.46 15.46
N VAL A 22 5.32 -25.28 15.44
CA VAL A 22 6.76 -25.12 15.19
C VAL A 22 7.60 -25.51 16.40
N HIS A 23 7.12 -25.23 17.62
CA HIS A 23 7.83 -25.56 18.86
C HIS A 23 7.66 -27.03 19.30
N GLY A 24 7.07 -27.89 18.46
CA GLY A 24 6.92 -29.33 18.73
C GLY A 24 5.79 -29.68 19.70
N GLY A 25 4.88 -28.76 20.01
CA GLY A 25 3.76 -28.98 20.91
C GLY A 25 2.52 -29.58 20.26
N LYS A 26 2.36 -29.43 18.93
CA LYS A 26 1.24 -29.96 18.13
C LYS A 26 1.68 -30.30 16.70
N PHE A 27 0.99 -31.23 16.05
CA PHE A 27 1.20 -31.53 14.63
C PHE A 27 0.06 -30.94 13.79
N PHE A 28 0.36 -30.54 12.55
CA PHE A 28 -0.66 -30.09 11.62
C PHE A 28 -1.48 -31.27 11.09
N THR A 29 -2.79 -31.13 11.10
CA THR A 29 -3.67 -31.96 10.28
C THR A 29 -3.80 -31.38 8.86
N SER A 30 -4.25 -32.19 7.91
CA SER A 30 -4.54 -31.70 6.55
C SER A 30 -5.60 -30.59 6.54
N GLU A 31 -6.53 -30.62 7.49
CA GLU A 31 -7.56 -29.58 7.66
C GLU A 31 -6.94 -28.27 8.16
N ASP A 32 -6.02 -28.34 9.13
CA ASP A 32 -5.31 -27.15 9.62
C ASP A 32 -4.52 -26.47 8.51
N VAL A 33 -3.84 -27.26 7.67
CA VAL A 33 -3.13 -26.75 6.49
C VAL A 33 -4.10 -26.12 5.49
N GLY A 34 -5.25 -26.74 5.23
CA GLY A 34 -6.29 -26.19 4.35
C GLY A 34 -6.83 -24.85 4.85
N ASN A 35 -7.10 -24.75 6.16
CA ASN A 35 -7.56 -23.52 6.80
C ASN A 35 -6.48 -22.43 6.79
N LEU A 36 -5.21 -22.79 7.03
CA LEU A 36 -4.07 -21.89 6.94
C LEU A 36 -3.94 -21.29 5.53
N VAL A 37 -4.02 -22.13 4.49
CA VAL A 37 -3.92 -21.68 3.09
C VAL A 37 -5.03 -20.69 2.75
N ARG A 38 -6.27 -20.97 3.18
CA ARG A 38 -7.39 -20.03 2.96
C ARG A 38 -7.13 -18.67 3.60
N ARG A 39 -6.64 -18.64 4.83
CA ARG A 39 -6.36 -17.40 5.57
C ARG A 39 -5.18 -16.63 4.97
N LEU A 40 -4.15 -17.34 4.50
CA LEU A 40 -3.04 -16.71 3.77
C LEU A 40 -3.53 -16.07 2.47
N ASN A 41 -4.39 -16.75 1.71
CA ASN A 41 -4.99 -16.18 0.50
C ASN A 41 -5.78 -14.91 0.81
N THR A 42 -6.58 -14.90 1.88
CA THR A 42 -7.28 -13.68 2.32
C THR A 42 -6.30 -12.55 2.66
N ALA A 43 -5.22 -12.84 3.39
CA ALA A 43 -4.22 -11.83 3.71
C ALA A 43 -3.50 -11.30 2.46
N ILE A 44 -3.23 -12.16 1.47
CA ILE A 44 -2.65 -11.75 0.18
C ILE A 44 -3.60 -10.81 -0.55
N SER A 45 -4.89 -11.16 -0.69
CA SER A 45 -5.86 -10.29 -1.35
C SER A 45 -5.98 -8.92 -0.67
N LEU A 46 -5.99 -8.88 0.67
CA LEU A 46 -5.98 -7.61 1.41
C LEU A 46 -4.69 -6.80 1.16
N ALA A 47 -3.53 -7.46 1.03
CA ALA A 47 -2.28 -6.77 0.70
C ALA A 47 -2.29 -6.20 -0.71
N GLU A 48 -2.77 -6.98 -1.69
CA GLU A 48 -2.91 -6.56 -3.09
C GLU A 48 -3.83 -5.34 -3.22
N GLU A 49 -4.98 -5.33 -2.53
CA GLU A 49 -5.90 -4.17 -2.49
C GLU A 49 -5.21 -2.90 -1.98
N VAL A 50 -4.41 -3.01 -0.91
CA VAL A 50 -3.65 -1.89 -0.34
C VAL A 50 -2.52 -1.43 -1.29
N GLU A 51 -1.84 -2.35 -1.95
CA GLU A 51 -0.80 -2.03 -2.93
C GLU A 51 -1.39 -1.32 -4.17
N GLU A 52 -2.55 -1.76 -4.64
CA GLU A 52 -3.29 -1.11 -5.73
C GLU A 52 -3.73 0.30 -5.35
N GLU A 53 -4.29 0.48 -4.15
CA GLU A 53 -4.70 1.79 -3.65
C GLU A 53 -3.49 2.73 -3.54
N LYS A 54 -2.37 2.26 -2.97
CA LYS A 54 -1.12 3.01 -2.89
C LYS A 54 -0.61 3.41 -4.27
N SER A 55 -0.59 2.50 -5.23
CA SER A 55 -0.16 2.75 -6.62
C SER A 55 -1.04 3.82 -7.29
N MET A 56 -2.36 3.78 -7.07
CA MET A 56 -3.28 4.82 -7.54
C MET A 56 -3.01 6.17 -6.88
N LEU A 57 -2.77 6.20 -5.57
CA LEU A 57 -2.46 7.42 -4.83
C LEU A 57 -1.13 8.03 -5.31
N GLU A 58 -0.07 7.23 -5.46
CA GLU A 58 1.22 7.70 -5.99
C GLU A 58 1.12 8.19 -7.45
N ARG A 59 0.28 7.55 -8.27
CA ARG A 59 0.01 8.05 -9.63
C ARG A 59 -0.74 9.38 -9.58
N ARG A 60 -1.74 9.52 -8.71
CA ARG A 60 -2.47 10.79 -8.51
C ARG A 60 -1.55 11.88 -7.98
N GLU A 61 -0.68 11.58 -7.03
CA GLU A 61 0.31 12.52 -6.48
C GLU A 61 1.29 12.98 -7.56
N ARG A 62 1.80 12.07 -8.40
CA ARG A 62 2.65 12.43 -9.55
C ARG A 62 1.94 13.34 -10.56
N LEU A 63 0.67 13.06 -10.85
CA LEU A 63 -0.14 13.89 -11.75
C LEU A 63 -0.51 15.24 -11.13
N ALA A 64 -0.79 15.28 -9.82
CA ALA A 64 -1.09 16.50 -9.07
C ALA A 64 0.17 17.36 -8.83
N GLY A 65 1.33 16.73 -8.64
CA GLY A 65 2.64 17.37 -8.49
C GLY A 65 3.16 18.02 -9.77
N GLY A 66 2.51 17.78 -10.92
CA GLY A 66 2.72 18.53 -12.16
C GLY A 66 2.07 19.93 -12.17
N ARG A 67 1.30 20.29 -11.13
CA ARG A 67 0.57 21.55 -11.07
C ARG A 67 1.26 22.54 -10.14
N GLN A 68 2.08 23.40 -10.77
CA GLN A 68 2.56 24.70 -10.28
C GLN A 68 2.87 24.79 -8.78
N LEU A 69 4.17 24.76 -8.44
CA LEU A 69 4.68 25.40 -7.23
C LEU A 69 4.07 26.80 -7.15
N GLY A 70 3.03 26.95 -6.31
CA GLY A 70 2.50 28.26 -5.96
C GLY A 70 3.63 29.12 -5.40
N PRO A 71 3.51 30.45 -5.47
CA PRO A 71 4.57 31.33 -4.97
C PRO A 71 4.91 30.95 -3.52
N ALA A 72 6.17 30.58 -3.27
CA ALA A 72 6.66 30.35 -1.93
C ALA A 72 6.84 31.71 -1.26
N ILE A 73 6.14 31.93 -0.15
CA ILE A 73 6.27 33.15 0.64
C ILE A 73 7.49 32.97 1.54
N VAL A 74 8.56 33.72 1.26
CA VAL A 74 9.78 33.75 2.09
C VAL A 74 9.87 35.14 2.73
N GLY A 75 9.18 35.31 3.86
CA GLY A 75 9.08 36.61 4.54
C GLY A 75 8.27 37.64 3.72
N PRO A 76 8.59 38.95 3.79
CA PRO A 76 7.88 39.99 3.04
C PRO A 76 8.02 39.89 1.52
N ASN A 77 8.91 39.03 1.02
CA ASN A 77 9.22 38.90 -0.40
C ASN A 77 8.51 37.66 -0.97
N VAL A 78 7.66 37.89 -1.97
CA VAL A 78 6.99 36.83 -2.73
C VAL A 78 7.80 36.58 -4.00
N VAL A 79 8.37 35.38 -4.15
CA VAL A 79 9.09 34.97 -5.37
C VAL A 79 8.22 33.99 -6.16
N ALA A 80 7.81 34.38 -7.37
CA ALA A 80 7.07 33.49 -8.27
C ALA A 80 8.04 32.60 -9.04
N PHE A 81 8.01 31.29 -8.78
CA PHE A 81 8.72 30.32 -9.61
C PHE A 81 7.86 29.98 -10.82
N ARG A 82 8.30 30.37 -12.03
CA ARG A 82 7.63 29.96 -13.27
C ARG A 82 7.75 28.44 -13.41
N GLY A 83 6.62 27.75 -13.37
CA GLY A 83 6.55 26.35 -13.75
C GLY A 83 7.06 26.17 -15.17
N HIS A 84 8.16 25.44 -15.32
CA HIS A 84 8.67 25.02 -16.62
C HIS A 84 7.66 24.04 -17.21
N ALA A 85 6.86 24.49 -18.17
CA ALA A 85 6.04 23.58 -18.97
C ALA A 85 6.99 22.68 -19.77
N PRO A 86 6.79 21.35 -19.80
CA PRO A 86 7.53 20.50 -20.73
C PRO A 86 7.17 20.96 -22.15
N THR A 87 8.14 21.55 -22.84
CA THR A 87 8.04 21.88 -24.26
C THR A 87 7.65 20.63 -25.02
N GLY A 88 6.40 20.60 -25.50
CA GLY A 88 5.91 19.57 -26.41
C GLY A 88 6.79 19.52 -27.64
N GLY A 89 7.55 18.43 -27.80
CA GLY A 89 8.34 18.15 -28.99
C GLY A 89 7.43 17.72 -30.12
N SER A 90 6.88 18.69 -30.86
CA SER A 90 6.35 18.48 -32.20
C SER A 90 7.52 18.55 -33.19
N ARG A 91 7.90 17.42 -33.76
CA ARG A 91 8.69 17.31 -35.00
C ARG A 91 7.96 16.24 -35.83
N ALA A 92 7.20 16.68 -36.84
CA ALA A 92 7.61 16.85 -38.24
C ALA A 92 7.74 15.50 -38.95
#